data_AF-A0A4U8TBR6-F1
#
_entry.id   AF-A0A4U8TBR6-F1
#
_cell.length_a   1.000
_cell.length_b   1.000
_cell.length_c   1.000
_cell.angle_alpha   90.00
_cell.angle_beta   90.00
_cell.angle_gamma   90.00
#
_symmetry.space_group_name_H-M   'P 1'
#
loop_
_entity.id
_entity.type
_entity.pdbx_description
1 polymer ?
#
loop_
_entity_poly.entity_id
_entity_poly.type
_entity_poly.pdbx_seq_one_letter_code
_entity_poly.pdbx_strand_id
1 'polypeptide(L)'
;MMNGKLSSKLLILISSIGGVLALVLLFLPTLSAEYSHTLSPKQLYNLPALEVGDIILRKGVGIESAVIEKLSHHDYTHIGLVISTQPIIILHATPDDNPKKPNQVILSSFDEFLSHARKIAIKRFALSTQQRDKIALEAPLWLGESFILSTDAKALYCTTLLERIFAPHIKLNLAYDYIDVPAFKGAYLFPKAFYENTQSYVIFTH
;
A
#
# COMPACT_ATOMS: atom_id res chain seq x y z
N MET A 1 56.25 28.14 -16.44
CA MET A 1 55.97 26.70 -16.29
C MET A 1 55.22 26.48 -14.98
N MET A 2 53.92 26.18 -15.06
CA MET A 2 53.16 25.56 -13.96
C MET A 2 52.04 24.78 -14.63
N ASN A 3 52.28 23.48 -14.83
CA ASN A 3 51.36 22.54 -15.43
C ASN A 3 50.47 22.00 -14.30
N GLY A 4 49.24 22.50 -14.20
CA GLY A 4 48.26 22.03 -13.22
C GLY A 4 47.73 20.65 -13.62
N LYS A 5 48.30 19.58 -13.04
CA LYS A 5 47.73 18.23 -13.16
C LYS A 5 46.42 18.17 -12.39
N LEU A 6 45.30 18.20 -13.12
CA LEU A 6 43.99 17.84 -12.60
C LEU A 6 44.04 16.36 -12.18
N SER A 7 43.79 16.09 -10.90
CA SER A 7 43.77 14.74 -10.32
C SER A 7 42.65 13.89 -10.95
N SER A 8 43.00 12.70 -11.42
CA SER A 8 42.10 11.72 -12.05
C SER A 8 40.92 11.29 -11.16
N LYS A 9 40.97 11.54 -9.85
CA LYS A 9 39.87 11.29 -8.91
C LYS A 9 38.71 12.27 -9.06
N LEU A 10 38.97 13.49 -9.55
CA LEU A 10 37.93 14.51 -9.74
C LEU A 10 37.12 14.26 -11.03
N LEU A 11 37.71 13.61 -12.03
CA LEU A 11 37.02 13.28 -13.29
C LEU A 11 36.01 12.14 -13.12
N ILE A 12 36.28 11.17 -12.24
CA ILE A 12 35.41 10.00 -12.01
C ILE A 12 34.15 10.38 -11.22
N LEU A 13 34.24 11.39 -10.34
CA LEU A 13 33.10 11.87 -9.55
C LEU A 13 32.05 12.62 -10.41
N ILE A 14 32.49 13.28 -11.48
CA ILE A 14 31.60 14.04 -12.37
C ILE A 14 30.88 13.08 -13.35
N SER A 15 31.52 11.98 -13.76
CA SER A 15 30.89 10.96 -14.62
C SER A 15 29.80 10.14 -13.91
N SER A 16 29.93 9.90 -12.59
CA SER A 16 28.92 9.16 -11.82
C SER A 16 27.74 10.04 -11.43
N ILE A 17 27.95 11.33 -11.16
CA ILE A 17 26.87 12.29 -10.93
C ILE A 17 26.10 12.55 -12.23
N GLY A 18 26.79 12.73 -13.36
CA GLY A 18 26.15 12.92 -14.68
C GLY A 18 25.30 11.73 -15.13
N GLY A 19 25.74 10.50 -14.85
CA GLY A 19 24.97 9.28 -15.15
C GLY A 19 23.73 9.11 -14.29
N VAL A 20 23.81 9.42 -12.99
CA VAL A 20 22.66 9.37 -12.08
C VAL A 20 21.68 10.52 -12.38
N LEU A 21 22.16 11.72 -12.69
CA LEU A 21 21.31 12.85 -13.10
C LEU A 21 20.61 12.58 -14.44
N ALA A 22 21.31 11.97 -15.40
CA ALA A 22 20.73 11.60 -16.70
C ALA A 22 19.70 10.48 -16.58
N LEU A 23 19.90 9.51 -15.69
CA LEU A 23 18.89 8.48 -15.41
C LEU A 23 17.63 9.11 -14.79
N VAL A 24 17.79 10.01 -13.81
CA VAL A 24 16.68 10.74 -13.18
C VAL A 24 15.94 11.63 -14.20
N LEU A 25 16.66 12.28 -15.12
CA LEU A 25 16.08 13.12 -16.18
C LEU A 25 15.36 12.33 -17.28
N LEU A 26 15.71 11.07 -17.52
CA LEU A 26 14.98 10.19 -18.45
C LEU A 26 13.63 9.70 -17.91
N PHE A 27 13.41 9.77 -16.58
CA PHE A 27 12.12 9.45 -15.95
C PHE A 27 11.25 10.69 -15.65
N LEU A 28 11.79 11.90 -15.73
CA LEU A 28 11.09 13.12 -15.29
C LEU A 28 9.90 13.60 -16.17
N PRO A 29 9.87 13.44 -17.51
CA PRO A 29 8.74 13.97 -18.29
C PRO A 29 7.53 13.03 -18.37
N THR A 30 7.60 11.79 -17.88
CA THR A 30 6.44 10.87 -17.82
C THR A 30 5.75 10.85 -16.46
N LEU A 31 6.39 11.34 -15.39
CA LEU A 31 5.80 11.33 -14.03
C LEU A 31 4.76 12.43 -13.79
N SER A 32 4.85 13.56 -14.49
CA SER A 32 4.04 14.75 -14.20
C SER A 32 2.62 14.68 -14.76
N ALA A 33 2.36 13.88 -15.80
CA ALA A 33 1.03 13.77 -16.42
C ALA A 33 0.11 12.72 -15.75
N GLU A 34 0.65 11.78 -14.97
CA GLU A 34 -0.15 10.71 -14.33
C GLU A 34 -0.67 11.06 -12.93
N TYR A 35 -0.30 12.22 -12.36
CA TYR A 35 -0.63 12.57 -10.98
C TYR A 35 -2.07 13.09 -10.77
N SER A 36 -2.85 13.28 -11.84
CA SER A 36 -4.10 14.06 -11.80
C SER A 36 -5.40 13.26 -11.64
N HIS A 37 -5.39 11.94 -11.87
CA HIS A 37 -6.63 11.16 -11.85
C HIS A 37 -6.66 10.17 -10.69
N THR A 38 -7.24 10.62 -9.58
CA THR A 38 -7.60 9.77 -8.45
C THR A 38 -9.10 9.51 -8.45
N LEU A 39 -9.53 8.50 -7.72
CA LEU A 39 -10.91 8.08 -7.68
C LEU A 39 -11.71 8.90 -6.67
N SER A 40 -12.99 9.05 -6.97
CA SER A 40 -14.02 9.58 -6.08
C SER A 40 -15.20 8.60 -6.08
N PRO A 41 -16.04 8.59 -5.02
CA PRO A 41 -17.20 7.69 -4.96
C PRO A 41 -18.14 7.84 -6.16
N LYS A 42 -18.21 9.04 -6.76
CA LYS A 42 -19.06 9.32 -7.93
C LYS A 42 -18.66 8.51 -9.17
N GLN A 43 -17.42 8.04 -9.25
CA GLN A 43 -16.93 7.20 -10.35
C GLN A 43 -17.23 5.71 -10.11
N LEU A 44 -17.58 5.32 -8.88
CA LEU A 44 -17.85 3.93 -8.50
C LEU A 44 -19.33 3.58 -8.71
N TYR A 45 -19.77 3.62 -9.97
CA TYR A 45 -21.12 3.23 -10.34
C TYR A 45 -21.38 1.76 -9.95
N ASN A 46 -22.55 1.49 -9.40
CA ASN A 46 -22.97 0.15 -8.96
C ASN A 46 -22.06 -0.48 -7.89
N LEU A 47 -21.45 0.33 -7.02
CA LEU A 47 -20.77 -0.18 -5.84
C LEU A 47 -21.75 -1.03 -5.00
N PRO A 48 -21.46 -2.33 -4.76
CA PRO A 48 -22.31 -3.16 -3.92
C PRO A 48 -22.30 -2.66 -2.47
N ALA A 49 -23.31 -3.05 -1.70
CA ALA A 49 -23.33 -2.79 -0.26
C ALA A 49 -22.10 -3.45 0.40
N LEU A 50 -21.28 -2.62 1.05
CA LEU A 50 -20.13 -3.08 1.81
C LEU A 50 -20.55 -3.69 3.13
N GLU A 51 -19.73 -4.59 3.64
CA GLU A 51 -19.84 -5.21 4.95
C GLU A 51 -18.59 -4.91 5.79
N VAL A 52 -18.73 -4.91 7.11
CA VAL A 52 -17.56 -4.97 8.00
C VAL A 52 -16.76 -6.22 7.67
N GLY A 53 -15.44 -6.06 7.55
CA GLY A 53 -14.54 -7.14 7.15
C GLY A 53 -14.24 -7.19 5.65
N ASP A 54 -14.93 -6.39 4.83
CA ASP A 54 -14.52 -6.19 3.44
C ASP A 54 -13.13 -5.56 3.40
N ILE A 55 -12.28 -6.07 2.50
CA ILE A 55 -10.98 -5.48 2.23
C ILE A 55 -11.05 -4.68 0.94
N ILE A 56 -10.44 -3.49 0.96
CA ILE A 56 -10.35 -2.61 -0.21
C ILE A 56 -8.89 -2.49 -0.57
N LEU A 57 -8.53 -3.04 -1.73
CA LEU A 57 -7.22 -2.88 -2.34
C LEU A 57 -7.25 -1.67 -3.26
N ARG A 58 -6.14 -0.94 -3.33
CA ARG A 58 -5.98 0.16 -4.29
C ARG A 58 -4.61 0.15 -4.97
N LYS A 59 -4.57 0.66 -6.19
CA LYS A 59 -3.35 1.16 -6.82
C LYS A 59 -3.12 2.60 -6.35
N GLY A 60 -2.08 2.82 -5.55
CA GLY A 60 -1.71 4.13 -5.03
C GLY A 60 -1.14 5.10 -6.10
N VAL A 61 -1.02 6.37 -5.72
CA VAL A 61 -0.59 7.47 -6.62
C VAL A 61 0.88 7.91 -6.44
N GLY A 62 1.52 7.51 -5.33
CA GLY A 62 2.87 7.94 -4.96
C GLY A 62 4.01 7.05 -5.46
N ILE A 63 5.25 7.49 -5.23
CA ILE A 63 6.47 6.76 -5.61
C ILE A 63 6.54 5.39 -4.93
N GLU A 64 6.15 5.31 -3.65
CA GLU A 64 6.10 4.05 -2.91
C GLU A 64 5.20 3.02 -3.59
N SER A 65 4.06 3.46 -4.11
CA SER A 65 3.15 2.62 -4.88
C SER A 65 3.83 2.08 -6.14
N ALA A 66 4.54 2.92 -6.90
CA ALA A 66 5.28 2.47 -8.09
C ALA A 66 6.36 1.42 -7.75
N VAL A 67 7.05 1.57 -6.62
CA VAL A 67 8.02 0.59 -6.12
C VAL A 67 7.33 -0.73 -5.77
N ILE A 68 6.24 -0.69 -5.00
CA ILE A 68 5.49 -1.89 -4.61
C ILE A 68 4.92 -2.61 -5.84
N GLU A 69 4.36 -1.89 -6.81
CA GLU A 69 3.85 -2.46 -8.06
C GLU A 69 4.96 -3.20 -8.81
N LYS A 70 6.15 -2.61 -8.89
CA LYS A 70 7.30 -3.22 -9.56
C LYS A 70 7.81 -4.46 -8.83
N LEU A 71 7.91 -4.41 -7.50
CA LEU A 71 8.43 -5.51 -6.68
C LEU A 71 7.45 -6.70 -6.58
N SER A 72 6.15 -6.41 -6.46
CA SER A 72 5.11 -7.45 -6.35
C SER A 72 4.63 -8.00 -7.69
N HIS A 73 4.98 -7.33 -8.80
CA HIS A 73 4.46 -7.61 -10.13
C HIS A 73 2.92 -7.58 -10.18
N HIS A 74 2.30 -6.62 -9.49
CA HIS A 74 0.84 -6.52 -9.34
C HIS A 74 0.35 -5.08 -9.21
N ASP A 75 -0.83 -4.77 -9.76
CA ASP A 75 -1.40 -3.41 -9.80
C ASP A 75 -1.73 -2.83 -8.41
N TYR A 76 -2.21 -3.67 -7.47
CA TYR A 76 -2.59 -3.23 -6.13
C TYR A 76 -1.39 -3.12 -5.18
N THR A 77 -1.24 -1.95 -4.59
CA THR A 77 -0.05 -1.54 -3.84
C THR A 77 -0.36 -1.15 -2.41
N HIS A 78 -1.65 -0.99 -2.08
CA HIS A 78 -2.12 -0.72 -0.73
C HIS A 78 -3.44 -1.43 -0.43
N ILE A 79 -3.75 -1.60 0.86
CA ILE A 79 -4.96 -2.28 1.33
C ILE A 79 -5.50 -1.62 2.61
N GLY A 80 -6.82 -1.60 2.75
CA GLY A 80 -7.51 -1.19 3.96
C GLY A 80 -8.69 -2.11 4.30
N LEU A 81 -9.18 -2.00 5.53
CA LEU A 81 -10.26 -2.79 6.09
C LEU A 81 -11.50 -1.93 6.34
N VAL A 82 -12.66 -2.34 5.84
CA VAL A 82 -13.95 -1.73 6.19
C VAL A 82 -14.32 -2.13 7.62
N ILE A 83 -14.41 -1.15 8.52
CA ILE A 83 -14.77 -1.37 9.94
C ILE A 83 -16.12 -0.77 10.34
N SER A 84 -16.69 0.07 9.46
CA SER A 84 -18.05 0.60 9.56
C SER A 84 -18.58 0.83 8.15
N THR A 85 -19.90 0.72 7.96
CA THR A 85 -20.57 0.91 6.66
C THR A 85 -21.53 2.11 6.66
N GLN A 86 -21.81 2.71 7.82
CA GLN A 86 -22.69 3.87 7.98
C GLN A 86 -22.12 4.84 9.03
N PRO A 87 -21.22 5.77 8.65
CA PRO A 87 -20.59 5.90 7.32
C PRO A 87 -19.55 4.81 7.05
N ILE A 88 -19.12 4.67 5.78
CA ILE A 88 -18.01 3.78 5.42
C ILE A 88 -16.71 4.33 6.01
N ILE A 89 -16.07 3.55 6.87
CA ILE A 89 -14.79 3.88 7.51
C ILE A 89 -13.79 2.77 7.22
N ILE A 90 -12.60 3.20 6.76
CA ILE A 90 -11.49 2.33 6.39
C ILE A 90 -10.38 2.46 7.42
N LEU A 91 -9.99 1.36 8.05
CA LEU A 91 -8.78 1.25 8.87
C LEU A 91 -7.61 0.75 8.02
N HIS A 92 -6.47 1.44 8.07
CA HIS A 92 -5.25 0.99 7.40
C HIS A 92 -3.99 1.57 8.04
N ALA A 93 -2.86 0.87 7.91
CA ALA A 93 -1.54 1.37 8.26
C ALA A 93 -0.93 2.10 7.05
N THR A 94 -0.40 3.30 7.24
CA THR A 94 0.12 4.13 6.15
C THR A 94 1.23 5.06 6.62
N PRO A 95 2.25 5.35 5.80
CA PRO A 95 3.28 6.31 6.15
C PRO A 95 2.82 7.76 6.01
N ASP A 96 1.98 8.09 5.01
CA ASP A 96 1.83 9.47 4.56
C ASP A 96 0.43 9.88 4.06
N ASP A 97 -0.58 9.00 4.10
CA ASP A 97 -1.93 9.38 3.59
C ASP A 97 -2.59 10.51 4.39
N ASN A 98 -2.20 10.73 5.64
CA ASN A 98 -2.69 11.85 6.45
C ASN A 98 -1.51 12.65 7.03
N PRO A 99 -1.24 13.87 6.54
CA PRO A 99 -0.14 14.70 7.02
C PRO A 99 -0.18 15.04 8.52
N LYS A 100 -1.37 14.98 9.14
CA LYS A 100 -1.53 15.21 10.59
C LYS A 100 -1.32 13.96 11.43
N LYS A 101 -1.30 12.78 10.81
CA LYS A 101 -1.17 11.46 11.43
C LYS A 101 -0.21 10.56 10.60
N PRO A 102 1.05 10.97 10.42
CA PRO A 102 1.99 10.21 9.60
C PRO A 102 2.47 8.94 10.33
N ASN A 103 2.90 7.94 9.56
CA ASN A 103 3.56 6.72 10.03
C ASN A 103 2.79 5.94 11.09
N GLN A 104 1.50 5.74 10.88
CA GLN A 104 0.66 5.02 11.83
C GLN A 104 -0.55 4.35 11.18
N VAL A 105 -1.24 3.52 11.97
CA VAL A 105 -2.60 3.10 11.68
C VAL A 105 -3.53 4.30 11.82
N ILE A 106 -4.37 4.52 10.82
CA ILE A 106 -5.36 5.60 10.76
C ILE A 106 -6.74 5.08 10.39
N LEU A 107 -7.73 5.94 10.63
CA LEU A 107 -9.06 5.84 10.04
C LEU A 107 -9.17 6.88 8.94
N SER A 108 -9.70 6.46 7.80
CA SER A 108 -10.08 7.33 6.69
C SER A 108 -11.55 7.12 6.35
N SER A 109 -12.22 8.21 5.97
CA SER A 109 -13.47 8.08 5.23
C SER A 109 -13.22 7.37 3.89
N PHE A 110 -14.28 6.83 3.29
CA PHE A 110 -14.16 6.20 1.99
C PHE A 110 -13.64 7.17 0.91
N ASP A 111 -14.13 8.41 0.91
CA ASP A 111 -13.70 9.48 0.00
C ASP A 111 -12.21 9.78 0.15
N GLU A 112 -11.72 9.92 1.38
CA GLU A 112 -10.29 10.12 1.64
C GLU A 112 -9.48 8.93 1.13
N PHE A 113 -9.90 7.70 1.41
CA PHE A 113 -9.17 6.50 0.93
C PHE A 113 -9.11 6.42 -0.60
N LEU A 114 -10.20 6.78 -1.29
CA LEU A 114 -10.28 6.79 -2.76
C LEU A 114 -9.48 7.92 -3.39
N SER A 115 -9.31 9.05 -2.70
CA SER A 115 -8.55 10.18 -3.23
C SER A 115 -7.06 9.89 -3.44
N HIS A 116 -6.57 8.76 -2.91
CA HIS A 116 -5.22 8.23 -3.12
C HIS A 116 -5.20 6.97 -4.03
N ALA A 117 -6.33 6.62 -4.64
CA ALA A 117 -6.49 5.44 -5.49
C ALA A 117 -6.58 5.82 -6.97
N ARG A 118 -5.87 5.10 -7.84
CA ARG A 118 -6.06 5.10 -9.31
C ARG A 118 -6.96 3.97 -9.79
N LYS A 119 -6.98 2.87 -9.05
CA LYS A 119 -7.80 1.66 -9.27
C LYS A 119 -8.15 1.06 -7.92
N ILE A 120 -9.26 0.35 -7.83
CA ILE A 120 -9.62 -0.43 -6.64
C ILE A 120 -10.10 -1.85 -6.98
N ALA A 121 -9.95 -2.74 -6.00
CA ALA A 121 -10.72 -3.97 -5.90
C ALA A 121 -11.26 -4.09 -4.48
N ILE A 122 -12.46 -4.64 -4.35
CA ILE A 122 -13.04 -4.98 -3.06
C ILE A 122 -13.22 -6.48 -3.03
N LYS A 123 -12.73 -7.11 -1.96
CA LYS A 123 -12.90 -8.54 -1.71
C LYS A 123 -13.59 -8.77 -0.37
N ARG A 124 -14.37 -9.84 -0.32
CA ARG A 124 -15.10 -10.28 0.86
C ARG A 124 -14.67 -11.69 1.26
N PHE A 125 -14.32 -11.85 2.53
CA PHE A 125 -14.16 -13.17 3.14
C PHE A 125 -15.51 -13.71 3.61
N ALA A 126 -15.68 -15.02 3.59
CA ALA A 126 -16.87 -15.68 4.14
C ALA A 126 -16.81 -15.66 5.68
N LEU A 127 -17.19 -14.54 6.27
CA LEU A 127 -17.23 -14.33 7.72
C LEU A 127 -18.65 -14.55 8.28
N SER A 128 -18.73 -15.19 9.43
CA SER A 128 -19.95 -15.22 10.24
C SER A 128 -20.25 -13.84 10.82
N THR A 129 -21.50 -13.62 11.23
CA THR A 129 -21.90 -12.38 11.91
C THR A 129 -21.05 -12.13 13.15
N GLN A 130 -20.82 -13.17 13.97
CA GLN A 130 -19.97 -13.04 15.16
C GLN A 130 -18.53 -12.64 14.83
N GLN A 131 -17.95 -13.16 13.74
CA GLN A 131 -16.59 -12.77 13.31
C GLN A 131 -16.57 -11.30 12.86
N ARG A 132 -17.57 -10.84 12.10
CA ARG A 132 -17.69 -9.43 11.71
C ARG A 132 -17.84 -8.52 12.92
N ASP A 133 -18.68 -8.88 13.88
CA ASP A 133 -18.90 -8.09 15.10
C ASP A 133 -17.62 -7.95 15.94
N LYS A 134 -16.84 -9.04 16.06
CA LYS A 134 -15.53 -8.99 16.72
C LYS A 134 -14.55 -8.10 15.98
N ILE A 135 -14.48 -8.20 14.65
CA ILE A 135 -13.62 -7.33 13.84
C ILE A 135 -14.01 -5.86 14.02
N ALA A 136 -15.31 -5.53 13.98
CA ALA A 136 -15.78 -4.16 14.20
C ALA A 136 -15.33 -3.60 15.57
N LEU A 137 -15.34 -4.45 16.60
CA LEU A 137 -14.97 -4.07 17.96
C LEU A 137 -13.45 -3.98 18.17
N GLU A 138 -12.69 -4.92 17.61
CA GLU A 138 -11.26 -5.11 17.91
C GLU A 138 -10.34 -4.35 16.94
N ALA A 139 -10.72 -4.21 15.67
CA ALA A 139 -9.89 -3.53 14.67
C ALA A 139 -9.55 -2.06 15.04
N PRO A 140 -10.47 -1.26 15.63
CA PRO A 140 -10.14 0.10 16.09
C PRO A 140 -9.07 0.17 17.18
N LEU A 141 -8.80 -0.92 17.91
CA LEU A 141 -7.77 -0.95 18.96
C LEU A 141 -6.35 -0.78 18.41
N TRP A 142 -6.15 -0.98 17.11
CA TRP A 142 -4.87 -0.74 16.43
C TRP A 142 -4.62 0.73 16.09
N LEU A 143 -5.61 1.62 16.27
CA LEU A 143 -5.50 3.02 15.87
C LEU A 143 -4.33 3.72 16.56
N GLY A 144 -3.44 4.34 15.76
CA GLY A 144 -2.26 5.04 16.27
C GLY A 144 -1.01 4.18 16.42
N GLU A 145 -1.10 2.86 16.25
CA GLU A 145 0.08 2.00 16.24
C GLU A 145 1.03 2.39 15.10
N SER A 146 2.34 2.36 15.36
CA SER A 146 3.35 2.87 14.42
C SER A 146 3.46 2.01 13.18
N PHE A 147 3.54 2.65 12.01
CA PHE A 147 3.88 1.98 10.77
C PHE A 147 5.35 1.51 10.81
N ILE A 148 5.57 0.21 10.64
CA ILE A 148 6.89 -0.42 10.68
C ILE A 148 7.05 -1.29 9.44
N LEU A 149 7.78 -0.79 8.43
CA LEU A 149 8.19 -1.58 7.27
C LEU A 149 9.44 -2.38 7.63
N SER A 150 9.26 -3.64 8.01
CA SER A 150 10.34 -4.60 8.27
C SER A 150 9.91 -6.00 7.80
N THR A 151 10.83 -6.95 7.89
CA THR A 151 10.56 -8.38 7.64
C THR A 151 10.66 -9.21 8.91
N ASP A 152 10.68 -8.57 10.08
CA ASP A 152 10.73 -9.23 11.38
C ASP A 152 9.33 -9.31 12.02
N ALA A 153 9.24 -9.93 13.19
CA ALA A 153 7.97 -10.12 13.90
C ALA A 153 7.26 -8.80 14.29
N LYS A 154 7.97 -7.66 14.29
CA LYS A 154 7.42 -6.35 14.66
C LYS A 154 6.81 -5.61 13.46
N ALA A 155 7.01 -6.10 12.24
CA ALA A 155 6.48 -5.50 11.02
C ALA A 155 5.00 -5.14 11.13
N LEU A 156 4.64 -3.88 10.94
CA LEU A 156 3.26 -3.41 10.96
C LEU A 156 3.06 -2.43 9.80
N TYR A 157 2.69 -2.96 8.65
CA TYR A 157 2.29 -2.20 7.46
C TYR A 157 0.93 -2.70 7.00
N CYS A 158 0.37 -2.12 5.92
CA CYS A 158 -1.03 -2.28 5.56
C CYS A 158 -1.51 -3.74 5.51
N THR A 159 -0.74 -4.65 4.94
CA THR A 159 -1.10 -6.07 4.83
C THR A 159 -0.84 -6.87 6.11
N THR A 160 0.25 -6.62 6.84
CA THR A 160 0.50 -7.34 8.12
C THR A 160 -0.44 -6.89 9.23
N LEU A 161 -0.91 -5.64 9.19
CA LEU A 161 -2.03 -5.18 10.02
C LEU A 161 -3.28 -6.04 9.78
N LEU A 162 -3.69 -6.17 8.51
CA LEU A 162 -4.88 -6.95 8.16
C LEU A 162 -4.70 -8.43 8.51
N GLU A 163 -3.53 -9.00 8.24
CA GLU A 163 -3.22 -10.38 8.64
C GLU A 163 -3.41 -10.58 10.15
N ARG A 164 -2.92 -9.67 10.98
CA ARG A 164 -3.09 -9.71 12.45
C ARG A 164 -4.53 -9.56 12.89
N ILE A 165 -5.32 -8.71 12.23
CA ILE A 165 -6.74 -8.54 12.55
C ILE A 165 -7.54 -9.80 12.19
N PHE A 166 -7.24 -10.43 11.06
CA PHE A 166 -7.99 -11.61 10.61
C PHE A 166 -7.55 -12.92 11.26
N ALA A 167 -6.28 -13.08 11.62
CA ALA A 167 -5.73 -14.34 12.13
C ALA A 167 -6.48 -14.97 13.33
N PRO A 168 -7.00 -14.20 14.31
CA PRO A 168 -7.82 -14.75 15.40
C PRO A 168 -9.18 -15.29 14.96
N HIS A 169 -9.66 -14.92 13.77
CA HIS A 169 -11.01 -15.22 13.30
C HIS A 169 -11.03 -16.26 12.19
N ILE A 170 -10.04 -16.22 11.29
CA ILE A 170 -9.93 -17.12 10.14
C ILE A 170 -8.48 -17.55 9.93
N LYS A 171 -8.28 -18.77 9.45
CA LYS A 171 -6.97 -19.22 8.99
C LYS A 171 -6.69 -18.60 7.63
N LEU A 172 -5.76 -17.65 7.59
CA LEU A 172 -5.25 -17.05 6.36
C LEU A 172 -4.09 -17.89 5.81
N ASN A 173 -4.19 -18.27 4.54
CA ASN A 173 -3.06 -18.81 3.78
C ASN A 173 -2.58 -17.73 2.80
N LEU A 174 -1.67 -16.87 3.27
CA LEU A 174 -1.12 -15.77 2.48
C LEU A 174 0.33 -16.08 2.09
N ALA A 175 0.64 -15.85 0.82
CA ALA A 175 2.00 -16.00 0.32
C ALA A 175 2.80 -14.73 0.62
N TYR A 176 3.97 -14.91 1.21
CA TYR A 176 4.98 -13.87 1.31
C TYR A 176 5.96 -14.03 0.13
N ASP A 177 6.28 -12.93 -0.54
CA ASP A 177 7.25 -12.91 -1.62
C ASP A 177 8.63 -12.51 -1.07
N TYR A 178 9.67 -13.25 -1.47
CA TYR A 178 11.05 -12.93 -1.09
C TYR A 178 11.64 -11.91 -2.08
N ILE A 179 12.06 -10.78 -1.56
CA ILE A 179 12.72 -9.71 -2.32
C ILE A 179 14.21 -9.71 -1.99
N ASP A 180 15.05 -9.61 -3.02
CA ASP A 180 16.51 -9.45 -2.87
C ASP A 180 17.03 -8.40 -3.85
N VAL A 181 16.81 -7.13 -3.52
CA VAL A 181 17.29 -5.98 -4.28
C VAL A 181 17.95 -4.97 -3.34
N PRO A 182 18.76 -4.01 -3.85
CA PRO A 182 19.29 -2.95 -3.00
C PRO A 182 18.17 -2.22 -2.22
N ALA A 183 18.39 -1.98 -0.94
CA ALA A 183 17.45 -1.39 0.03
C ALA A 183 16.25 -2.25 0.48
N PHE A 184 15.90 -3.34 -0.22
CA PHE A 184 14.83 -4.26 0.20
C PHE A 184 15.30 -5.70 0.18
N LYS A 185 15.35 -6.33 1.35
CA LYS A 185 15.72 -7.74 1.49
C LYS A 185 14.87 -8.45 2.51
N GLY A 186 14.31 -9.59 2.10
CA GLY A 186 13.54 -10.48 2.97
C GLY A 186 12.14 -10.78 2.45
N ALA A 187 11.34 -11.43 3.29
CA ALA A 187 9.99 -11.84 2.96
C ALA A 187 8.98 -10.72 3.26
N TYR A 188 8.24 -10.28 2.25
CA TYR A 188 7.22 -9.25 2.37
C TYR A 188 5.85 -9.79 1.97
N LEU A 189 4.82 -9.36 2.70
CA LEU A 189 3.44 -9.68 2.40
C LEU A 189 2.84 -8.58 1.54
N PHE A 190 2.73 -8.78 0.23
CA PHE A 190 2.17 -7.76 -0.66
C PHE A 190 0.63 -7.82 -0.72
N PRO A 191 -0.05 -6.71 -1.11
CA PRO A 191 -1.51 -6.72 -1.29
C PRO A 191 -2.00 -7.77 -2.29
N LYS A 192 -1.16 -8.12 -3.27
CA LYS A 192 -1.35 -9.26 -4.19
C LYS A 192 -1.78 -10.54 -3.46
N ALA A 193 -1.17 -10.86 -2.31
CA ALA A 193 -1.49 -12.08 -1.57
C ALA A 193 -2.96 -12.12 -1.11
N PHE A 194 -3.53 -10.98 -0.74
CA PHE A 194 -4.96 -10.86 -0.42
C PHE A 194 -5.84 -10.88 -1.68
N TYR A 195 -5.39 -10.24 -2.75
CA TYR A 195 -6.11 -10.24 -4.02
C TYR A 195 -6.24 -11.65 -4.62
N GLU A 196 -5.19 -12.46 -4.54
CA GLU A 196 -5.15 -13.82 -5.09
C GLU A 196 -5.69 -14.87 -4.11
N ASN A 197 -5.94 -14.51 -2.84
CA ASN A 197 -6.45 -15.43 -1.84
C ASN A 197 -7.81 -16.01 -2.24
N THR A 198 -7.91 -17.34 -2.29
CA THR A 198 -9.10 -18.08 -2.75
C THR A 198 -10.19 -18.24 -1.68
N GLN A 199 -9.92 -17.87 -0.42
CA GLN A 199 -10.90 -17.87 0.67
C GLN A 199 -11.75 -16.58 0.69
N SER A 200 -11.45 -15.64 -0.21
CA SER A 200 -12.25 -14.43 -0.45
C SER A 200 -12.62 -14.32 -1.91
N TYR A 201 -13.75 -13.68 -2.20
CA TYR A 201 -14.23 -13.43 -3.55
C TYR A 201 -14.26 -11.94 -3.84
N VAL A 202 -14.06 -11.59 -5.12
CA VAL A 202 -14.14 -10.21 -5.59
C VAL A 202 -15.61 -9.79 -5.64
N ILE A 203 -15.94 -8.66 -5.03
CA ILE A 203 -17.29 -8.08 -5.09
C ILE A 203 -17.35 -6.83 -5.98
N PHE A 204 -16.21 -6.16 -6.20
CA PHE A 204 -16.14 -4.95 -7.01
C PHE A 204 -14.72 -4.70 -7.53
N THR A 205 -14.61 -4.14 -8.73
CA THR A 205 -13.36 -3.65 -9.33
C THR A 205 -13.63 -2.38 -10.13
N HIS A 206 -12.72 -1.42 -10.09
CA HIS A 206 -12.76 -0.21 -10.90
C HIS A 206 -11.34 0.26 -11.25
#